data_AF-A0A3L7STC0-F1
#
_entry.id   AF-A0A3L7STC0-F1
#
_cell.length_a   1.000
_cell.length_b   1.000
_cell.length_c   1.000
_cell.angle_alpha   90.00
_cell.angle_beta   90.00
_cell.angle_gamma   90.00
#
_symmetry.space_group_name_H-M   'P 1'
#
loop_
_entity.id
_entity.type
_entity.pdbx_description
1 polymer ?
#
loop_
_entity_poly.entity_id
_entity_poly.type
_entity_poly.pdbx_seq_one_letter_code
_entity_poly.pdbx_strand_id
1 'polypeptide(L)'
;MIGCRHTIVAVACVVAATVSWAGAAELEEIHSRGELIWAADQEGGGPHVFPDPADPRRLSGFEVEFAKLLAGELGVKARFQQGQWDRLPLLLDQSADCVINGIELTPERRRDYGCSRPYFGYALQMVGRRGAPPATLADLAEAGSAGAWRVGVLTGSAAEIEMRARTARGEAQIEVIGYDGTLDSMEQVQSGVLDAAVLDDCIVAFYADRFAELRNVDRPFAGGLYTVLTSHRTPKLAAAIDVAIGRMIADGRLKKLYDRWDLAGRQQMLMLRDAAEIPPARSRTLGELVRQTLPLLLSSAGMTVLLSCAAFPLAVAAGLAVAVGRLYGPAWLRPLLTGYVEVLRGTPLMLQLYAIFFLLPKIGLALPALAAAIIGLALNYSAYESEIYRAGLKAVPLGQFEAALSLGLTKWQALRHVLVPQAVRIVMPPVTSDFIALFKDTSVCSAITVIELTKRYSVLALSTGRIVELAVVTAVLYLCMSWPLALLSRWFESRLDRPADGGS
;
A
#
# COMPACT_ATOMS: atom_id res chain seq x y z
N MET A 1 19.42 -4.98 54.81
CA MET A 1 20.14 -3.74 54.46
C MET A 1 20.99 -4.02 53.22
N ILE A 2 20.67 -3.33 52.11
CA ILE A 2 21.58 -2.75 51.10
C ILE A 2 22.60 -3.73 50.44
N GLY A 3 22.66 -3.98 49.13
CA GLY A 3 22.09 -3.29 47.98
C GLY A 3 23.11 -3.25 46.83
N CYS A 4 22.70 -3.72 45.65
CA CYS A 4 22.92 -3.10 44.33
C CYS A 4 24.37 -2.77 43.87
N ARG A 5 24.81 -3.31 42.72
CA ARG A 5 24.73 -2.61 41.41
C ARG A 5 25.53 -3.29 40.26
N HIS A 6 24.79 -3.59 39.19
CA HIS A 6 25.06 -3.27 37.77
C HIS A 6 26.37 -3.71 37.09
N THR A 7 26.23 -4.60 36.10
CA THR A 7 27.08 -4.60 34.90
C THR A 7 26.19 -4.81 33.67
N ILE A 8 25.67 -3.72 33.14
CA ILE A 8 25.15 -3.62 31.77
C ILE A 8 26.11 -2.67 31.05
N VAL A 9 26.93 -3.21 30.16
CA VAL A 9 27.77 -2.47 29.20
C VAL A 9 27.23 -2.87 27.83
N ALA A 10 26.34 -2.03 27.27
CA ALA A 10 26.64 -1.03 26.25
C ALA A 10 26.90 -1.64 24.86
N VAL A 11 25.84 -1.68 24.03
CA VAL A 11 25.93 -1.51 22.57
C VAL A 11 24.79 -0.58 22.17
N ALA A 12 25.07 0.72 22.20
CA ALA A 12 24.26 1.75 21.57
C ALA A 12 25.21 2.67 20.81
N CYS A 13 25.61 2.23 19.63
CA CYS A 13 26.27 3.07 18.63
C CYS A 13 25.47 2.98 17.33
N VAL A 14 24.33 3.68 17.29
CA VAL A 14 23.82 4.17 16.01
C VAL A 14 24.29 5.61 15.93
N VAL A 15 25.24 5.81 15.01
CA VAL A 15 25.74 7.12 14.61
C VAL A 15 24.55 7.97 14.20
N ALA A 16 24.21 8.94 15.04
CA ALA A 16 23.43 10.09 14.63
C ALA A 16 24.31 10.88 13.65
N ALA A 17 24.30 10.48 12.39
CA ALA A 17 24.56 11.42 11.31
C ALA A 17 23.35 12.35 11.28
N THR A 18 23.37 13.36 12.14
CA THR A 18 22.50 14.53 11.98
C THR A 18 22.97 15.24 10.72
N VAL A 19 22.53 14.74 9.56
CA VAL A 19 22.35 15.64 8.43
C VAL A 19 21.24 16.57 8.89
N SER A 20 21.62 17.75 9.36
CA SER A 20 20.70 18.86 9.52
C SER A 20 20.20 19.20 8.11
N TRP A 21 19.14 18.54 7.67
CA TRP A 21 18.38 19.05 6.54
C TRP A 21 17.68 20.31 7.06
N ALA A 22 18.19 21.46 6.60
CA ALA A 22 17.41 22.70 6.62
C ALA A 22 16.14 22.44 5.80
N GLY A 23 15.01 23.07 6.15
CA GLY A 23 13.73 22.87 5.45
C GLY A 23 13.81 23.20 3.94
N ALA A 24 12.70 23.04 3.22
CA ALA A 24 12.61 23.22 1.76
C ALA A 24 13.60 24.23 1.17
N ALA A 25 14.47 23.75 0.28
CA ALA A 25 15.58 24.53 -0.27
C ALA A 25 15.08 25.50 -1.35
N GLU A 26 15.36 26.79 -1.16
CA GLU A 26 15.07 27.81 -2.17
C GLU A 26 16.09 27.79 -3.33
N LEU A 27 15.78 28.51 -4.40
CA LEU A 27 16.60 28.53 -5.63
C LEU A 27 18.09 28.81 -5.39
N GLU A 28 18.41 29.74 -4.47
CA GLU A 28 19.81 30.06 -4.13
C GLU A 28 20.55 28.87 -3.51
N GLU A 29 19.87 28.07 -2.70
CA GLU A 29 20.44 26.88 -2.07
C GLU A 29 20.63 25.76 -3.09
N ILE A 30 19.70 25.60 -4.02
CA ILE A 30 19.83 24.65 -5.14
C ILE A 30 21.05 25.00 -5.99
N HIS A 31 21.26 26.27 -6.32
CA HIS A 31 22.46 26.71 -7.04
C HIS A 31 23.74 26.47 -6.25
N SER A 32 23.75 26.74 -4.95
CA SER A 32 24.90 26.48 -4.06
C SER A 32 25.25 25.00 -4.00
N ARG A 33 24.22 24.13 -3.90
CA ARG A 33 24.35 22.68 -3.92
C ARG A 33 24.75 22.14 -5.30
N GLY A 34 24.42 22.86 -6.37
CA GLY A 34 24.65 22.44 -7.75
C GLY A 34 23.71 21.34 -8.24
N GLU A 35 22.66 21.01 -7.48
CA GLU A 35 21.75 19.90 -7.76
C GLU A 35 20.29 20.23 -7.41
N LEU A 36 19.39 19.99 -8.38
CA LEU A 36 17.93 19.94 -8.20
C LEU A 36 17.53 18.51 -7.83
N ILE A 37 17.02 18.34 -6.62
CA ILE A 37 16.54 17.08 -6.10
C ILE A 37 15.06 16.93 -6.48
N TRP A 38 14.78 16.04 -7.42
CA TRP A 38 13.41 15.81 -7.91
C TRP A 38 12.93 14.44 -7.43
N ALA A 39 11.73 14.42 -6.86
CA ALA A 39 11.08 13.21 -6.38
C ALA A 39 10.13 12.62 -7.41
N ALA A 40 10.19 11.30 -7.54
CA ALA A 40 9.31 10.50 -8.37
C ALA A 40 9.21 9.07 -7.82
N ASP A 41 8.30 8.30 -8.38
CA ASP A 41 8.11 6.90 -8.09
C ASP A 41 8.51 6.04 -9.30
N GLN A 42 9.67 5.38 -9.19
CA GLN A 42 10.15 4.46 -10.23
C GLN A 42 9.34 3.16 -10.33
N GLU A 43 8.47 2.87 -9.36
CA GLU A 43 7.61 1.69 -9.32
C GLU A 43 6.31 1.89 -10.13
N GLY A 44 5.95 3.15 -10.44
CA GLY A 44 4.77 3.49 -11.23
C GLY A 44 4.84 3.05 -12.71
N GLY A 45 6.05 2.88 -13.24
CA GLY A 45 6.31 2.39 -14.59
C GLY A 45 6.40 3.50 -15.66
N GLY A 46 6.66 3.07 -16.90
CA GLY A 46 6.69 3.95 -18.07
C GLY A 46 5.32 4.50 -18.49
N PRO A 47 5.30 5.61 -19.24
CA PRO A 47 6.46 6.32 -19.81
C PRO A 47 7.13 7.30 -18.83
N HIS A 48 6.62 7.47 -17.61
CA HIS A 48 7.04 8.49 -16.64
C HIS A 48 8.47 8.30 -16.12
N VAL A 49 8.65 7.37 -15.18
CA VAL A 49 9.91 7.04 -14.52
C VAL A 49 9.93 5.55 -14.25
N PHE A 50 10.94 4.85 -14.77
CA PHE A 50 11.08 3.42 -14.57
C PHE A 50 12.56 2.99 -14.70
N PRO A 51 12.96 1.89 -14.05
CA PRO A 51 14.27 1.30 -14.28
C PRO A 51 14.44 0.90 -15.75
N ASP A 52 15.57 1.27 -16.36
CA ASP A 52 15.90 0.89 -17.73
C ASP A 52 15.95 -0.65 -17.84
N PRO A 53 15.17 -1.28 -18.74
CA PRO A 53 15.18 -2.72 -18.92
C PRO A 53 16.56 -3.32 -19.24
N ALA A 54 17.45 -2.54 -19.86
CA ALA A 54 18.81 -2.98 -20.21
C ALA A 54 19.83 -2.76 -19.07
N ASP A 55 19.62 -1.78 -18.20
CA ASP A 55 20.43 -1.55 -16.99
C ASP A 55 19.54 -1.01 -15.84
N PRO A 56 18.95 -1.89 -15.01
CA PRO A 56 17.98 -1.50 -13.98
C PRO A 56 18.53 -0.53 -12.90
N ARG A 57 19.83 -0.25 -12.89
CA ARG A 57 20.46 0.76 -12.03
C ARG A 57 20.30 2.18 -12.58
N ARG A 58 19.88 2.32 -13.83
CA ARG A 58 19.62 3.58 -14.50
C ARG A 58 18.13 3.79 -14.62
N LEU A 59 17.70 5.03 -14.45
CA LEU A 59 16.33 5.42 -14.72
C LEU A 59 16.19 5.87 -16.16
N SER A 60 15.10 5.41 -16.77
CA SER A 60 14.60 5.85 -18.06
C SER A 60 13.19 6.39 -17.89
N GLY A 61 12.76 7.22 -18.83
CA GLY A 61 11.43 7.82 -18.79
C GLY A 61 11.40 9.25 -19.32
N PHE A 62 10.22 9.63 -19.81
CA PHE A 62 9.90 10.97 -20.23
C PHE A 62 10.23 11.99 -19.12
N GLU A 63 9.87 11.69 -17.87
CA GLU A 63 10.07 12.61 -16.75
C GLU A 63 11.51 12.62 -16.22
N VAL A 64 12.25 11.52 -16.41
CA VAL A 64 13.70 11.50 -16.15
C VAL A 64 14.43 12.48 -17.09
N GLU A 65 14.06 12.48 -18.36
CA GLU A 65 14.63 13.42 -19.34
C GLU A 65 14.12 14.86 -19.13
N PHE A 66 12.84 15.03 -18.82
CA PHE A 66 12.27 16.33 -18.49
C PHE A 66 12.96 16.95 -17.26
N ALA A 67 13.17 16.17 -16.19
CA ALA A 67 13.87 16.65 -14.99
C ALA A 67 15.32 17.08 -15.30
N LYS A 68 16.02 16.37 -16.20
CA LYS A 68 17.36 16.77 -16.67
C LYS A 68 17.34 18.08 -17.45
N LEU A 69 16.36 18.26 -18.34
CA LEU A 69 16.20 19.52 -19.08
C LEU A 69 15.88 20.68 -18.13
N LEU A 70 14.98 20.45 -17.17
CA LEU A 70 14.60 21.44 -16.17
C LEU A 70 15.78 21.84 -15.29
N ALA A 71 16.53 20.87 -14.76
CA ALA A 71 17.74 21.15 -13.98
C ALA A 71 18.78 21.93 -14.81
N GLY A 72 18.93 21.60 -16.09
CA GLY A 72 19.79 22.32 -17.03
C GLY A 72 19.38 23.78 -17.23
N GLU A 73 18.07 24.08 -17.31
CA GLU A 73 17.56 25.47 -17.35
C GLU A 73 17.87 26.24 -16.06
N LEU A 74 17.90 25.54 -14.93
CA LEU A 74 18.29 26.10 -13.64
C LEU A 74 19.81 26.11 -13.42
N GLY A 75 20.61 25.68 -14.40
CA GLY A 75 22.08 25.65 -14.31
C GLY A 75 22.65 24.63 -13.32
N VAL A 76 21.88 23.60 -12.97
CA VAL A 76 22.24 22.57 -11.98
C VAL A 76 22.05 21.15 -12.55
N LYS A 77 22.52 20.13 -11.82
CA LYS A 77 22.30 18.72 -12.19
C LYS A 77 21.00 18.20 -11.58
N ALA A 78 20.33 17.28 -12.26
CA ALA A 78 19.17 16.58 -11.71
C ALA A 78 19.63 15.41 -10.82
N ARG A 79 19.18 15.36 -9.57
CA ARG A 79 19.37 14.24 -8.64
C ARG A 79 18.03 13.60 -8.32
N PHE A 80 17.89 12.32 -8.62
CA PHE A 80 16.66 11.58 -8.34
C PHE A 80 16.49 11.26 -6.85
N GLN A 81 15.27 11.37 -6.35
CA GLN A 81 14.84 10.93 -5.03
C GLN A 81 13.64 9.99 -5.16
N GLN A 82 13.81 8.71 -4.83
CA GLN A 82 12.68 7.77 -4.80
C GLN A 82 11.68 8.19 -3.72
N GLY A 83 10.40 8.16 -4.07
CA GLY A 83 9.26 8.23 -3.16
C GLY A 83 8.14 7.32 -3.62
N GLN A 84 7.26 6.93 -2.70
CA GLN A 84 6.06 6.17 -3.03
C GLN A 84 4.99 7.12 -3.59
N TRP A 85 4.27 6.72 -4.65
CA TRP A 85 3.23 7.51 -5.31
C TRP A 85 2.32 8.24 -4.32
N ASP A 86 1.84 7.52 -3.30
CA ASP A 86 0.88 8.02 -2.31
C ASP A 86 1.49 9.00 -1.29
N ARG A 87 2.78 9.28 -1.38
CA ARG A 87 3.55 10.11 -0.43
C ARG A 87 4.47 11.11 -1.10
N LEU A 88 4.58 11.13 -2.43
CA LEU A 88 5.49 12.02 -3.15
C LEU A 88 5.41 13.49 -2.70
N PRO A 89 4.22 14.10 -2.54
CA PRO A 89 4.13 15.50 -2.11
C PRO A 89 4.70 15.78 -0.71
N LEU A 90 4.76 14.77 0.16
CA LEU A 90 5.31 14.91 1.52
C LEU A 90 6.83 15.09 1.54
N LEU A 91 7.52 14.78 0.43
CA LEU A 91 8.97 14.91 0.32
C LEU A 91 9.44 16.35 0.11
N LEU A 92 8.56 17.26 -0.34
CA LEU A 92 8.88 18.65 -0.73
C LEU A 92 9.45 19.53 0.40
N ASP A 93 9.18 19.18 1.65
CA ASP A 93 9.71 19.88 2.82
C ASP A 93 10.74 19.04 3.60
N GLN A 94 11.19 17.92 3.01
CA GLN A 94 12.01 16.92 3.70
C GLN A 94 13.24 16.51 2.91
N SER A 95 13.06 15.94 1.71
CA SER A 95 14.15 15.28 0.99
C SER A 95 14.16 15.56 -0.52
N ALA A 96 13.21 16.37 -1.02
CA ALA A 96 13.12 16.76 -2.42
C ALA A 96 12.76 18.25 -2.54
N ASP A 97 13.23 18.89 -3.62
CA ASP A 97 12.93 20.29 -3.94
C ASP A 97 11.65 20.41 -4.78
N CYS A 98 11.42 19.42 -5.64
CA CYS A 98 10.24 19.35 -6.49
C CYS A 98 9.77 17.89 -6.68
N VAL A 99 8.51 17.71 -7.10
CA VAL A 99 7.95 16.41 -7.49
C VAL A 99 7.59 16.45 -8.97
N ILE A 100 8.04 15.42 -9.71
CA ILE A 100 7.81 15.24 -11.14
C ILE A 100 7.50 13.76 -11.37
N ASN A 101 6.21 13.39 -11.41
CA ASN A 101 5.77 12.00 -11.63
C ASN A 101 4.39 11.90 -12.29
N GLY A 102 4.06 12.71 -13.30
CA GLY A 102 2.70 12.72 -13.87
C GLY A 102 1.65 13.25 -12.90
N ILE A 103 2.06 14.17 -12.01
CA ILE A 103 1.17 14.68 -10.97
C ILE A 103 0.11 15.59 -11.58
N GLU A 104 -1.14 15.19 -11.45
CA GLU A 104 -2.28 15.94 -11.98
C GLU A 104 -2.45 17.29 -11.28
N LEU A 105 -2.78 18.32 -12.05
CA LEU A 105 -3.00 19.65 -11.53
C LEU A 105 -4.46 19.77 -11.05
N THR A 106 -4.65 19.75 -9.73
CA THR A 106 -5.98 19.83 -9.10
C THR A 106 -6.14 21.13 -8.30
N PRO A 107 -7.38 21.57 -8.04
CA PRO A 107 -7.65 22.66 -7.12
C PRO A 107 -6.98 22.47 -5.76
N GLU A 108 -7.10 21.27 -5.17
CA GLU A 108 -6.54 20.92 -3.87
C GLU A 108 -5.01 21.04 -3.88
N ARG A 109 -4.33 20.52 -4.92
CA ARG A 109 -2.87 20.64 -5.04
C ARG A 109 -2.42 22.08 -5.21
N ARG A 110 -3.16 22.90 -5.97
CA ARG A 110 -2.86 24.34 -6.12
C ARG A 110 -3.04 25.13 -4.81
N ARG A 111 -3.93 24.67 -3.92
CA ARG A 111 -4.13 25.26 -2.60
C ARG A 111 -2.99 24.91 -1.62
N ASP A 112 -2.47 23.69 -1.72
CA ASP A 112 -1.55 23.12 -0.72
C ASP A 112 -0.07 23.11 -1.17
N TYR A 113 0.21 23.28 -2.46
CA TYR A 113 1.55 23.29 -3.04
C TYR A 113 1.75 24.39 -4.09
N GLY A 114 3.01 24.76 -4.33
CA GLY A 114 3.39 25.48 -5.53
C GLY A 114 3.22 24.58 -6.75
N CYS A 115 2.46 25.03 -7.75
CA CYS A 115 2.23 24.29 -8.99
C CYS A 115 2.79 25.10 -10.15
N SER A 116 3.67 24.50 -10.96
CA SER A 116 4.13 25.12 -12.21
C SER A 116 2.99 25.23 -13.24
N ARG A 117 3.22 26.00 -14.31
CA ARG A 117 2.46 25.80 -15.55
C ARG A 117 2.50 24.33 -15.97
N PRO A 118 1.44 23.85 -16.63
CA PRO A 118 1.39 22.49 -17.12
C PRO A 118 2.53 22.17 -18.09
N TYR A 119 3.09 20.97 -17.97
CA TYR A 119 4.09 20.45 -18.90
C TYR A 119 3.60 19.24 -19.69
N PHE A 120 2.39 18.74 -19.44
CA PHE A 120 1.81 17.62 -20.17
C PHE A 120 0.28 17.64 -20.02
N GLY A 121 -0.45 17.15 -21.02
CA GLY A 121 -1.89 16.94 -20.94
C GLY A 121 -2.21 15.47 -21.20
N TYR A 122 -3.03 14.86 -20.34
CA TYR A 122 -3.40 13.45 -20.41
C TYR A 122 -4.91 13.31 -20.61
N ALA A 123 -5.33 12.12 -21.04
CA ALA A 123 -6.73 11.69 -20.99
C ALA A 123 -6.83 10.29 -20.40
N LEU A 124 -7.95 9.97 -19.75
CA LEU A 124 -8.21 8.62 -19.27
C LEU A 124 -8.60 7.72 -20.44
N GLN A 125 -7.93 6.59 -20.57
CA GLN A 125 -8.24 5.53 -21.52
C GLN A 125 -8.66 4.28 -20.76
N MET A 126 -9.83 3.74 -21.11
CA MET A 126 -10.23 2.42 -20.66
C MET A 126 -9.64 1.35 -21.58
N VAL A 127 -9.14 0.27 -20.99
CA VAL A 127 -8.65 -0.91 -21.69
C VAL A 127 -9.42 -2.15 -21.23
N GLY A 128 -9.66 -3.07 -22.16
CA GLY A 128 -10.34 -4.34 -21.93
C GLY A 128 -9.73 -5.43 -22.80
N ARG A 129 -10.12 -6.69 -22.55
CA ARG A 129 -9.64 -7.81 -23.37
C ARG A 129 -10.22 -7.76 -24.80
N ARG A 130 -9.42 -8.17 -25.78
CA ARG A 130 -9.91 -8.36 -27.16
C ARG A 130 -10.96 -9.47 -27.19
N GLY A 131 -12.06 -9.23 -27.91
CA GLY A 131 -13.14 -10.20 -28.07
C GLY A 131 -13.99 -10.46 -26.81
N ALA A 132 -13.77 -9.73 -25.72
CA ALA A 132 -14.56 -9.83 -24.50
C ALA A 132 -15.19 -8.46 -24.12
N PRO A 133 -16.33 -8.46 -23.41
CA PRO A 133 -16.89 -7.24 -22.86
C PRO A 133 -16.07 -6.75 -21.66
N PRO A 134 -16.18 -5.45 -21.27
CA PRO A 134 -17.03 -4.43 -21.88
C PRO A 134 -16.51 -3.95 -23.25
N ALA A 135 -17.41 -3.85 -24.23
CA ALA A 135 -17.15 -3.37 -25.59
C ALA A 135 -17.07 -1.85 -25.66
N THR A 136 -17.85 -1.16 -24.84
CA THR A 136 -17.94 0.30 -24.74
C THR A 136 -17.98 0.76 -23.28
N LEU A 137 -17.73 2.05 -23.03
CA LEU A 137 -17.88 2.68 -21.72
C LEU A 137 -19.35 2.70 -21.27
N ALA A 138 -20.29 2.73 -22.21
CA ALA A 138 -21.72 2.69 -21.91
C ALA A 138 -22.16 1.33 -21.34
N ASP A 139 -21.43 0.25 -21.66
CA ASP A 139 -21.71 -1.09 -21.11
C ASP A 139 -21.58 -1.13 -19.58
N LEU A 140 -20.82 -0.20 -19.00
CA LEU A 140 -20.66 -0.10 -17.55
C LEU A 140 -21.92 0.40 -16.84
N ALA A 141 -22.90 0.97 -17.55
CA ALA A 141 -24.12 1.50 -16.96
C ALA A 141 -24.97 0.41 -16.28
N GLU A 142 -24.92 -0.80 -16.82
CA GLU A 142 -25.58 -1.98 -16.27
C GLU A 142 -24.55 -3.01 -15.79
N ALA A 143 -24.95 -3.90 -14.88
CA ALA A 143 -24.08 -4.98 -14.40
C ALA A 143 -23.76 -5.96 -15.54
N GLY A 144 -22.52 -6.43 -15.59
CA GLY A 144 -22.10 -7.48 -16.50
C GLY A 144 -22.69 -8.84 -16.12
N SER A 145 -22.37 -9.87 -16.92
CA SER A 145 -22.89 -11.23 -16.71
C SER A 145 -22.51 -11.86 -15.36
N ALA A 146 -21.45 -11.37 -14.72
CA ALA A 146 -20.96 -11.84 -13.43
C ALA A 146 -21.29 -10.87 -12.26
N GLY A 147 -22.13 -9.87 -12.49
CA GLY A 147 -22.42 -8.79 -11.53
C GLY A 147 -21.74 -7.48 -11.90
N ALA A 148 -21.43 -6.65 -10.91
CA ALA A 148 -20.76 -5.37 -11.14
C ALA A 148 -19.41 -5.57 -11.85
N TRP A 149 -19.09 -4.72 -12.82
CA TRP A 149 -17.84 -4.82 -13.57
C TRP A 149 -16.65 -4.53 -12.65
N ARG A 150 -15.62 -5.36 -12.73
CA ARG A 150 -14.39 -5.22 -11.96
C ARG A 150 -13.41 -4.35 -12.73
N VAL A 151 -13.30 -3.08 -12.33
CA VAL A 151 -12.48 -2.08 -13.04
C VAL A 151 -11.25 -1.72 -12.21
N GLY A 152 -10.07 -2.00 -12.75
CA GLY A 152 -8.78 -1.65 -12.16
C GLY A 152 -8.39 -0.19 -12.39
N VAL A 153 -7.83 0.45 -11.38
CA VAL A 153 -7.29 1.83 -11.44
C VAL A 153 -6.03 1.95 -10.59
N LEU A 154 -5.17 2.93 -10.88
CA LEU A 154 -4.10 3.32 -9.96
C LEU A 154 -4.70 4.00 -8.73
N THR A 155 -4.32 3.55 -7.54
CA THR A 155 -4.82 4.12 -6.28
C THR A 155 -4.41 5.59 -6.14
N GLY A 156 -5.35 6.47 -5.80
CA GLY A 156 -5.14 7.90 -5.62
C GLY A 156 -5.02 8.70 -6.92
N SER A 157 -5.25 8.08 -8.08
CA SER A 157 -5.20 8.74 -9.39
C SER A 157 -6.49 9.44 -9.79
N ALA A 158 -6.43 10.30 -10.81
CA ALA A 158 -7.61 10.85 -11.47
C ALA A 158 -8.57 9.77 -11.99
N ALA A 159 -8.05 8.63 -12.45
CA ALA A 159 -8.85 7.50 -12.91
C ALA A 159 -9.73 6.94 -11.79
N GLU A 160 -9.17 6.73 -10.59
CA GLU A 160 -9.95 6.26 -9.44
C GLU A 160 -11.06 7.26 -9.08
N ILE A 161 -10.73 8.56 -9.04
CA ILE A 161 -11.68 9.61 -8.69
C ILE A 161 -12.85 9.62 -9.67
N GLU A 162 -12.57 9.61 -10.98
CA GLU A 162 -13.59 9.64 -12.02
C GLU A 162 -14.48 8.38 -11.98
N MET A 163 -13.88 7.19 -11.89
CA MET A 163 -14.66 5.95 -11.87
C MET A 163 -15.54 5.85 -10.62
N ARG A 164 -15.03 6.23 -9.43
CA ARG A 164 -15.85 6.27 -8.21
C ARG A 164 -16.96 7.32 -8.31
N ALA A 165 -16.69 8.46 -8.92
CA ALA A 165 -17.69 9.51 -9.10
C ALA A 165 -18.83 9.05 -10.03
N ARG A 166 -18.53 8.30 -11.10
CA ARG A 166 -19.54 7.66 -11.96
C ARG A 166 -20.43 6.69 -11.19
N THR A 167 -19.85 5.82 -10.37
CA THR A 167 -20.62 4.91 -9.50
C THR A 167 -21.52 5.69 -8.54
N ALA A 168 -21.00 6.75 -7.91
CA ALA A 168 -21.77 7.56 -6.97
C ALA A 168 -22.93 8.32 -7.65
N ARG A 169 -22.79 8.68 -8.94
CA ARG A 169 -23.85 9.29 -9.75
C ARG A 169 -24.85 8.26 -10.30
N GLY A 170 -24.62 6.97 -10.09
CA GLY A 170 -25.45 5.89 -10.65
C GLY A 170 -25.24 5.69 -12.16
N GLU A 171 -24.15 6.22 -12.72
CA GLU A 171 -23.81 6.12 -14.14
C GLU A 171 -23.09 4.82 -14.48
N ALA A 172 -22.64 4.06 -13.47
CA ALA A 172 -21.88 2.83 -13.66
C ALA A 172 -22.08 1.82 -12.52
N GLN A 173 -22.35 0.56 -12.87
CA GLN A 173 -22.45 -0.60 -11.97
C GLN A 173 -21.10 -1.32 -11.90
N ILE A 174 -20.14 -0.69 -11.20
CA ILE A 174 -18.75 -1.15 -11.17
C ILE A 174 -18.22 -1.31 -9.74
N GLU A 175 -17.33 -2.28 -9.57
CA GLU A 175 -16.42 -2.40 -8.44
C GLU A 175 -15.05 -1.80 -8.84
N VAL A 176 -14.70 -0.66 -8.23
CA VAL A 176 -13.41 0.02 -8.47
C VAL A 176 -12.33 -0.59 -7.59
N ILE A 177 -11.36 -1.26 -8.22
CA ILE A 177 -10.26 -1.98 -7.58
C ILE A 177 -8.96 -1.18 -7.77
N GLY A 178 -8.39 -0.71 -6.66
CA GLY A 178 -7.16 0.10 -6.68
C GLY A 178 -5.89 -0.76 -6.62
N TYR A 179 -4.93 -0.44 -7.49
CA TYR A 179 -3.58 -1.03 -7.53
C TYR A 179 -2.53 0.00 -7.16
N ASP A 180 -1.34 -0.44 -6.76
CA ASP A 180 -0.21 0.44 -6.45
C ASP A 180 0.68 0.66 -7.67
N GLY A 181 0.82 -0.37 -8.53
CA GLY A 181 1.45 -0.27 -9.83
C GLY A 181 0.44 -0.14 -10.97
N THR A 182 0.75 0.71 -11.94
CA THR A 182 -0.11 0.92 -13.11
C THR A 182 -0.22 -0.34 -13.98
N LEU A 183 0.89 -1.07 -14.11
CA LEU A 183 0.98 -2.32 -14.86
C LEU A 183 0.14 -3.45 -14.27
N ASP A 184 0.02 -3.51 -12.94
CA ASP A 184 -0.67 -4.61 -12.27
C ASP A 184 -2.12 -4.70 -12.73
N SER A 185 -2.80 -3.56 -12.89
CA SER A 185 -4.17 -3.52 -13.38
C SER A 185 -4.31 -4.09 -14.79
N MET A 186 -3.38 -3.79 -15.70
CA MET A 186 -3.39 -4.33 -17.08
C MET A 186 -3.12 -5.83 -17.11
N GLU A 187 -2.18 -6.32 -16.29
CA GLU A 187 -1.91 -7.76 -16.15
C GLU A 187 -3.14 -8.52 -15.63
N GLN A 188 -3.90 -7.93 -14.71
CA GLN A 188 -5.12 -8.52 -14.17
C GLN A 188 -6.29 -8.49 -15.17
N VAL A 189 -6.37 -7.49 -16.05
CA VAL A 189 -7.30 -7.51 -17.18
C VAL A 189 -6.91 -8.62 -18.16
N GLN A 190 -5.63 -8.74 -18.50
CA GLN A 190 -5.14 -9.77 -19.42
C GLN A 190 -5.41 -11.19 -18.88
N SER A 191 -5.19 -11.43 -17.58
CA SER A 191 -5.46 -12.71 -16.94
C SER A 191 -6.96 -13.02 -16.77
N GLY A 192 -7.85 -12.05 -17.05
CA GLY A 192 -9.29 -12.17 -16.89
C GLY A 192 -9.79 -12.06 -15.45
N VAL A 193 -8.93 -11.61 -14.53
CA VAL A 193 -9.34 -11.30 -13.15
C VAL A 193 -10.13 -9.99 -13.10
N LEU A 194 -9.76 -9.01 -13.92
CA LEU A 194 -10.52 -7.78 -14.12
C LEU A 194 -11.22 -7.78 -15.48
N ASP A 195 -12.32 -7.05 -15.56
CA ASP A 195 -13.04 -6.86 -16.82
C ASP A 195 -12.42 -5.73 -17.65
N ALA A 196 -11.99 -4.67 -16.97
CA ALA A 196 -11.34 -3.51 -17.60
C ALA A 196 -10.37 -2.83 -16.63
N ALA A 197 -9.52 -1.95 -17.17
CA ALA A 197 -8.71 -1.03 -16.39
C ALA A 197 -8.79 0.37 -17.00
N VAL A 198 -8.67 1.41 -16.17
CA VAL A 198 -8.66 2.81 -16.62
C VAL A 198 -7.37 3.46 -16.16
N LEU A 199 -6.62 3.98 -17.11
CA LEU A 199 -5.28 4.55 -16.92
C LEU A 199 -5.12 5.77 -17.82
N ASP A 200 -4.04 6.53 -17.64
CA ASP A 200 -3.72 7.63 -18.55
C ASP A 200 -3.34 7.08 -19.93
N ASP A 201 -3.80 7.77 -20.98
CA ASP A 201 -3.67 7.36 -22.38
C ASP A 201 -2.21 7.15 -22.81
N CYS A 202 -1.30 7.98 -22.30
CA CYS A 202 0.13 7.84 -22.52
C CYS A 202 0.70 6.52 -21.98
N ILE A 203 0.17 6.01 -20.86
CA ILE A 203 0.60 4.74 -20.27
C ILE A 203 0.10 3.57 -21.10
N VAL A 204 -1.17 3.63 -21.53
CA VAL A 204 -1.76 2.62 -22.42
C VAL A 204 -0.99 2.54 -23.74
N ALA A 205 -0.66 3.69 -24.34
CA ALA A 205 0.12 3.75 -25.57
C ALA A 205 1.53 3.15 -25.40
N PHE A 206 2.23 3.53 -24.32
CA PHE A 206 3.58 3.05 -24.04
C PHE A 206 3.66 1.52 -23.89
N TYR A 207 2.63 0.89 -23.31
CA TYR A 207 2.59 -0.55 -23.09
C TYR A 207 1.77 -1.34 -24.12
N ALA A 208 1.32 -0.71 -25.21
CA ALA A 208 0.46 -1.36 -26.21
C ALA A 208 1.06 -2.66 -26.76
N ASP A 209 2.36 -2.67 -27.05
CA ASP A 209 3.06 -3.85 -27.59
C ASP A 209 3.19 -4.98 -26.55
N ARG A 210 3.36 -4.64 -25.27
CA ARG A 210 3.47 -5.63 -24.18
C ARG A 210 2.13 -6.34 -23.94
N PHE A 211 1.02 -5.63 -24.12
CA PHE A 211 -0.33 -6.12 -23.88
C PHE A 211 -1.13 -6.27 -25.17
N ALA A 212 -0.59 -7.01 -26.14
CA ALA A 212 -1.22 -7.21 -27.45
C ALA A 212 -2.64 -7.81 -27.37
N GLU A 213 -2.96 -8.57 -26.32
CA GLU A 213 -4.29 -9.15 -26.06
C GLU A 213 -5.32 -8.15 -25.54
N LEU A 214 -4.88 -6.94 -25.16
CA LEU A 214 -5.74 -5.86 -24.71
C LEU A 214 -6.10 -4.91 -25.86
N ARG A 215 -7.22 -4.22 -25.72
CA ARG A 215 -7.68 -3.18 -26.64
C ARG A 215 -8.16 -1.97 -25.87
N ASN A 216 -8.07 -0.81 -26.51
CA ASN A 216 -8.76 0.39 -26.05
C ASN A 216 -10.27 0.16 -26.17
N VAL A 217 -10.98 0.51 -25.09
CA VAL A 217 -12.43 0.57 -25.06
C VAL A 217 -12.84 2.04 -25.22
N ASP A 218 -13.51 2.35 -26.32
CA ASP A 218 -13.82 3.71 -26.75
C ASP A 218 -12.60 4.64 -26.87
N ARG A 219 -12.89 5.92 -27.14
CA ARG A 219 -11.90 7.00 -27.19
C ARG A 219 -11.53 7.45 -25.77
N PRO A 220 -10.35 8.05 -25.56
CA PRO A 220 -9.99 8.62 -24.28
C PRO A 220 -11.01 9.69 -23.83
N PHE A 221 -11.30 9.72 -22.54
CA PHE A 221 -12.28 10.60 -21.89
C PHE A 221 -11.65 11.29 -20.67
N ALA A 222 -12.36 12.25 -20.07
CA ALA A 222 -11.97 12.93 -18.82
C ALA A 222 -10.46 13.28 -18.72
N GLY A 223 -10.03 14.32 -19.44
CA GLY A 223 -8.63 14.73 -19.47
C GLY A 223 -8.21 15.69 -18.36
N GLY A 224 -6.90 15.83 -18.20
CA GLY A 224 -6.28 16.72 -17.22
C GLY A 224 -4.89 17.15 -17.64
N LEU A 225 -4.21 17.81 -16.71
CA LEU A 225 -2.90 18.45 -16.93
C LEU A 225 -1.93 17.99 -15.87
N TYR A 226 -0.68 17.71 -16.22
CA TYR A 226 0.38 17.48 -15.24
C TYR A 226 1.14 18.75 -14.92
N THR A 227 1.55 18.88 -13.66
CA THR A 227 2.31 20.01 -13.12
C THR A 227 3.52 19.53 -12.32
N VAL A 228 4.54 20.38 -12.19
CA VAL A 228 5.61 20.18 -11.21
C VAL A 228 5.15 20.76 -9.89
N LEU A 229 5.20 19.95 -8.83
CA LEU A 229 4.93 20.44 -7.48
C LEU A 229 6.21 20.94 -6.82
N THR A 230 6.09 22.04 -6.06
CA THR A 230 7.11 22.58 -5.16
C THR A 230 6.46 22.92 -3.81
N SER A 231 7.27 23.12 -2.76
CA SER A 231 6.75 23.65 -1.50
C SER A 231 6.21 25.07 -1.67
N HIS A 232 5.17 25.44 -0.92
CA HIS A 232 4.75 26.85 -0.80
C HIS A 232 5.81 27.73 -0.12
N ARG A 233 6.74 27.10 0.59
CA ARG A 233 7.85 27.78 1.25
C ARG A 233 8.98 28.16 0.28
N THR A 234 8.90 27.69 -0.97
CA THR A 234 9.91 27.91 -2.01
C THR A 234 9.36 28.67 -3.24
N PRO A 235 8.77 29.87 -3.08
CA PRO A 235 8.18 30.61 -4.20
C PRO A 235 9.17 31.01 -5.30
N LYS A 236 10.46 31.25 -4.99
CA LYS A 236 11.43 31.63 -6.03
C LYS A 236 11.76 30.43 -6.92
N LEU A 237 11.98 29.25 -6.32
CA LEU A 237 12.12 28.00 -7.06
C LEU A 237 10.90 27.74 -7.95
N ALA A 238 9.69 27.88 -7.41
CA ALA A 238 8.45 27.66 -8.16
C ALA A 238 8.39 28.56 -9.41
N ALA A 239 8.70 29.86 -9.25
CA ALA A 239 8.73 30.81 -10.35
C ALA A 239 9.82 30.49 -11.38
N ALA A 240 11.00 30.05 -10.94
CA ALA A 240 12.10 29.68 -11.84
C ALA A 240 11.76 28.43 -12.66
N ILE A 241 11.15 27.42 -12.04
CA ILE A 241 10.64 26.22 -12.73
C ILE A 241 9.57 26.60 -13.75
N ASP A 242 8.62 27.48 -13.38
CA ASP A 242 7.59 27.94 -14.30
C ASP A 242 8.17 28.63 -15.55
N VAL A 243 9.13 29.54 -15.35
CA VAL A 243 9.82 30.23 -16.45
C VAL A 243 10.62 29.26 -17.32
N ALA A 244 11.33 28.30 -16.72
CA ALA A 244 12.09 27.28 -17.43
C ALA A 244 11.19 26.42 -18.33
N ILE A 245 10.04 25.96 -17.82
CA ILE A 245 9.05 25.23 -18.62
C ILE A 245 8.53 26.10 -19.77
N GLY A 246 8.27 27.38 -19.51
CA GLY A 246 7.86 28.34 -20.54
C GLY A 246 8.87 28.46 -21.69
N ARG A 247 10.17 28.52 -21.38
CA ARG A 247 11.23 28.55 -22.40
C ARG A 247 11.30 27.25 -23.20
N MET A 248 11.25 26.10 -22.53
CA MET A 248 11.26 24.78 -23.18
C MET A 248 10.06 24.57 -24.12
N ILE A 249 8.91 25.15 -23.79
CA ILE A 249 7.74 25.19 -24.68
C ILE A 249 8.03 26.10 -25.88
N ALA A 250 8.47 27.33 -25.63
CA ALA A 250 8.68 28.33 -26.67
C ALA A 250 9.76 27.96 -27.69
N ASP A 251 10.85 27.32 -27.24
CA ASP A 251 11.97 26.89 -28.11
C ASP A 251 11.79 25.49 -28.70
N GLY A 252 10.69 24.80 -28.37
CA GLY A 252 10.31 23.50 -28.93
C GLY A 252 11.09 22.30 -28.36
N ARG A 253 11.95 22.47 -27.34
CA ARG A 253 12.60 21.33 -26.68
C ARG A 253 11.60 20.38 -26.04
N LEU A 254 10.54 20.91 -25.44
CA LEU A 254 9.51 20.07 -24.84
C LEU A 254 8.76 19.26 -25.91
N LYS A 255 8.49 19.85 -27.08
CA LYS A 255 7.93 19.12 -28.22
C LYS A 255 8.85 17.98 -28.69
N LYS A 256 10.16 18.26 -28.85
CA LYS A 256 11.15 17.23 -29.24
C LYS A 256 11.19 16.08 -28.23
N LEU A 257 10.99 16.39 -26.94
CA LEU A 257 10.91 15.37 -25.90
C LEU A 257 9.66 14.49 -26.06
N TYR A 258 8.49 15.08 -26.35
CA TYR A 258 7.29 14.28 -26.66
C TYR A 258 7.48 13.39 -27.89
N ASP A 259 8.04 13.95 -28.97
CA ASP A 259 8.27 13.21 -30.23
C ASP A 259 9.19 12.01 -29.98
N ARG A 260 10.20 12.13 -29.10
CA ARG A 260 11.12 11.03 -28.73
C ARG A 260 10.41 9.88 -28.02
N TRP A 261 9.45 10.20 -27.17
CA TRP A 261 8.71 9.22 -26.35
C TRP A 261 7.39 8.79 -26.98
N ASP A 262 7.13 9.18 -28.23
CA ASP A 262 5.86 8.99 -28.94
C ASP A 262 4.63 9.48 -28.16
N LEU A 263 4.80 10.61 -27.44
CA LEU A 263 3.76 11.20 -26.61
C LEU A 263 3.05 12.39 -27.27
N ALA A 264 3.43 12.75 -28.49
CA ALA A 264 3.00 13.97 -29.20
C ALA A 264 1.54 13.91 -29.74
N GLY A 265 0.61 13.36 -28.94
CA GLY A 265 -0.78 13.16 -29.32
C GLY A 265 -1.57 14.47 -29.49
N ARG A 266 -2.58 14.44 -30.37
CA ARG A 266 -3.49 15.58 -30.61
C ARG A 266 -4.20 16.04 -29.34
N GLN A 267 -4.52 15.11 -28.44
CA GLN A 267 -5.26 15.36 -27.20
C GLN A 267 -4.41 16.13 -26.18
N GLN A 268 -3.14 15.76 -26.06
CA GLN A 268 -2.13 16.47 -25.26
C GLN A 268 -1.98 17.94 -25.71
N MET A 269 -1.83 18.18 -27.01
CA MET A 269 -1.65 19.53 -27.56
C MET A 269 -2.88 20.43 -27.38
N LEU A 270 -4.09 19.86 -27.42
CA LEU A 270 -5.32 20.61 -27.16
C LEU A 270 -5.43 21.03 -25.68
N MET A 271 -5.15 20.11 -24.76
CA MET A 271 -5.24 20.39 -23.31
C MET A 271 -4.24 21.46 -22.87
N LEU A 272 -3.00 21.44 -23.39
CA LEU A 272 -2.00 22.47 -23.08
C LEU A 272 -2.38 23.86 -23.60
N ARG A 273 -3.13 23.93 -24.71
CA ARG A 273 -3.57 25.19 -25.30
C ARG A 273 -4.73 25.83 -24.53
N ASP A 274 -5.62 25.00 -23.98
CA ASP A 274 -6.83 25.41 -23.29
C ASP A 274 -6.66 25.44 -21.75
N ALA A 275 -5.43 25.40 -21.24
CA ALA A 275 -5.07 25.31 -19.81
C ALA A 275 -5.40 26.56 -18.96
N ALA A 276 -6.45 27.30 -19.32
CA ALA A 276 -6.92 28.47 -18.62
C ALA A 276 -8.10 28.09 -17.71
N GLU A 277 -7.95 28.40 -16.42
CA GLU A 277 -8.93 28.29 -15.34
C GLU A 277 -9.05 26.91 -14.68
N ILE A 278 -8.47 26.80 -13.47
CA ILE A 278 -8.76 25.71 -12.55
C ILE A 278 -9.62 26.30 -11.44
N PRO A 279 -10.78 25.70 -11.15
CA PRO A 279 -11.65 26.22 -10.12
C PRO A 279 -10.93 26.26 -8.77
N PRO A 280 -11.27 27.20 -7.87
CA PRO A 280 -10.68 27.24 -6.55
C PRO A 280 -11.03 25.96 -5.77
N ALA A 281 -10.08 25.47 -4.97
CA ALA A 281 -10.33 24.31 -4.12
C ALA A 281 -11.50 24.59 -3.19
N ARG A 282 -12.40 23.61 -3.06
CA ARG A 282 -13.52 23.76 -2.13
C ARG A 282 -12.98 23.81 -0.71
N SER A 283 -13.16 24.94 -0.02
CA SER A 283 -12.89 25.03 1.41
C SER A 283 -13.90 24.15 2.14
N ARG A 284 -13.41 23.14 2.87
CA ARG A 284 -14.22 22.26 3.70
C ARG A 284 -13.87 22.53 5.16
N THR A 285 -14.87 22.71 6.00
CA THR A 285 -14.65 22.76 7.44
C THR A 285 -14.25 21.37 7.97
N LEU A 286 -13.60 21.31 9.13
CA LEU A 286 -13.25 20.03 9.77
C LEU A 286 -14.50 19.15 9.96
N GLY A 287 -15.63 19.75 10.35
CA GLY A 287 -16.89 19.05 10.55
C GLY A 287 -17.47 18.46 9.26
N GLU A 288 -17.35 19.16 8.12
CA GLU A 288 -17.76 18.64 6.81
C GLU A 288 -16.82 17.55 6.32
N LEU A 289 -15.51 17.74 6.48
CA LEU A 289 -14.50 16.74 6.13
C LEU A 289 -14.75 15.43 6.88
N VAL A 290 -14.91 15.50 8.20
CA VAL A 290 -15.19 14.31 9.02
C VAL A 290 -16.52 13.69 8.62
N ARG A 291 -17.59 14.47 8.43
CA ARG A 291 -18.91 13.91 8.05
C ARG A 291 -18.86 13.16 6.71
N GLN A 292 -18.10 13.63 5.74
CA GLN A 292 -17.97 13.00 4.42
C GLN A 292 -17.03 11.79 4.44
N THR A 293 -15.95 11.84 5.20
CA THR A 293 -14.89 10.81 5.17
C THR A 293 -15.08 9.72 6.22
N LEU A 294 -15.70 10.02 7.36
CA LEU A 294 -15.88 9.10 8.47
C LEU A 294 -16.65 7.82 8.07
N PRO A 295 -17.74 7.86 7.27
CA PRO A 295 -18.39 6.62 6.83
C PRO A 295 -17.47 5.70 6.02
N LEU A 296 -16.61 6.27 5.15
CA LEU A 296 -15.64 5.53 4.35
C LEU A 296 -14.53 4.92 5.23
N LEU A 297 -14.05 5.68 6.22
CA LEU A 297 -13.07 5.22 7.20
C LEU A 297 -13.66 4.12 8.10
N LEU A 298 -14.89 4.27 8.59
CA LEU A 298 -15.57 3.25 9.39
C LEU A 298 -15.83 1.96 8.61
N SER A 299 -16.24 2.06 7.35
CA SER A 299 -16.38 0.90 6.47
C SER A 299 -15.05 0.17 6.29
N SER A 300 -13.95 0.91 6.11
CA SER A 300 -12.60 0.34 5.96
C SER A 300 -12.03 -0.19 7.27
N ALA A 301 -12.39 0.41 8.41
CA ALA A 301 -12.14 -0.13 9.75
C ALA A 301 -12.86 -1.47 9.96
N GLY A 302 -14.09 -1.59 9.44
CA GLY A 302 -14.81 -2.87 9.37
C GLY A 302 -14.03 -3.93 8.57
N MET A 303 -13.38 -3.55 7.46
CA MET A 303 -12.52 -4.44 6.69
C MET A 303 -11.28 -4.89 7.49
N THR A 304 -10.62 -3.99 8.22
CA THR A 304 -9.52 -4.32 9.14
C THR A 304 -9.95 -5.37 10.17
N VAL A 305 -11.12 -5.19 10.79
CA VAL A 305 -11.68 -6.16 11.75
C VAL A 305 -12.04 -7.48 11.08
N LEU A 306 -12.65 -7.45 9.89
CA LEU A 306 -13.01 -8.64 9.13
C LEU A 306 -11.77 -9.49 8.82
N LEU A 307 -10.71 -8.88 8.28
CA LEU A 307 -9.44 -9.57 7.99
C LEU A 307 -8.89 -10.23 9.24
N SER A 308 -8.85 -9.49 10.35
CA SER A 308 -8.31 -9.98 11.62
C SER A 308 -9.10 -11.17 12.17
N CYS A 309 -10.42 -11.02 12.22
CA CYS A 309 -11.34 -12.04 12.76
C CYS A 309 -11.51 -13.24 11.84
N ALA A 310 -11.24 -13.13 10.53
CA ALA A 310 -11.26 -14.24 9.60
C ALA A 310 -9.93 -14.98 9.55
N ALA A 311 -8.80 -14.26 9.48
CA ALA A 311 -7.48 -14.85 9.35
C ALA A 311 -6.96 -15.47 10.65
N PHE A 312 -7.17 -14.82 11.80
CA PHE A 312 -6.57 -15.29 13.05
C PHE A 312 -7.11 -16.64 13.53
N PRO A 313 -8.42 -16.94 13.48
CA PRO A 313 -8.91 -18.28 13.84
C PRO A 313 -8.33 -19.38 12.93
N LEU A 314 -8.13 -19.08 11.64
CA LEU A 314 -7.47 -19.98 10.71
C LEU A 314 -5.99 -20.16 11.06
N ALA A 315 -5.29 -19.09 11.46
CA ALA A 315 -3.92 -19.13 11.94
C ALA A 315 -3.78 -20.02 13.19
N VAL A 316 -4.65 -19.83 14.18
CA VAL A 316 -4.70 -20.62 15.42
C VAL A 316 -4.94 -22.10 15.12
N ALA A 317 -5.96 -22.40 14.29
CA ALA A 317 -6.29 -23.78 13.94
C ALA A 317 -5.15 -24.47 13.16
N ALA A 318 -4.60 -23.81 12.14
CA ALA A 318 -3.49 -24.33 11.36
C ALA A 318 -2.21 -24.44 12.20
N GLY A 319 -1.91 -23.45 13.04
CA GLY A 319 -0.74 -23.44 13.91
C GLY A 319 -0.79 -24.57 14.92
N LEU A 320 -1.96 -24.86 15.49
CA LEU A 320 -2.15 -26.00 16.40
C LEU A 320 -1.93 -27.33 15.66
N ALA A 321 -2.48 -27.47 14.44
CA ALA A 321 -2.27 -28.67 13.62
C ALA A 321 -0.79 -28.88 13.29
N VAL A 322 -0.07 -27.81 12.92
CA VAL A 322 1.38 -27.84 12.65
C VAL A 322 2.18 -28.19 13.90
N ALA A 323 1.84 -27.61 15.06
CA ALA A 323 2.51 -27.89 16.33
C ALA A 323 2.34 -29.37 16.74
N VAL A 324 1.11 -29.88 16.69
CA VAL A 324 0.79 -31.28 17.01
C VAL A 324 1.49 -32.22 16.02
N GLY A 325 1.47 -31.91 14.72
CA GLY A 325 2.15 -32.70 13.69
C GLY A 325 3.67 -32.76 13.89
N ARG A 326 4.30 -31.67 14.35
CA ARG A 326 5.74 -31.64 14.64
C ARG A 326 6.11 -32.38 15.93
N LEU A 327 5.25 -32.37 16.94
CA LEU A 327 5.48 -33.06 18.22
C LEU A 327 5.19 -34.56 18.15
N TYR A 328 4.04 -34.93 17.59
CA TYR A 328 3.50 -36.29 17.67
C TYR A 328 3.36 -36.98 16.31
N GLY A 329 3.56 -36.27 15.20
CA GLY A 329 3.46 -36.84 13.87
C GLY A 329 4.62 -37.80 13.52
N PRO A 330 4.44 -38.60 12.45
CA PRO A 330 5.43 -39.58 12.00
C PRO A 330 6.72 -38.90 11.53
N ALA A 331 7.83 -39.64 11.54
CA ALA A 331 9.17 -39.10 11.28
C ALA A 331 9.30 -38.36 9.94
N TRP A 332 8.54 -38.75 8.91
CA TRP A 332 8.55 -38.10 7.59
C TRP A 332 7.78 -36.77 7.55
N LEU A 333 6.78 -36.57 8.41
CA LEU A 333 5.97 -35.35 8.42
C LEU A 333 6.69 -34.19 9.13
N ARG A 334 7.51 -34.51 10.13
CA ARG A 334 8.27 -33.53 10.92
C ARG A 334 9.17 -32.62 10.09
N PRO A 335 10.02 -33.10 9.15
CA PRO A 335 10.86 -32.22 8.33
C PRO A 335 10.02 -31.32 7.41
N LEU A 336 8.90 -31.81 6.86
CA LEU A 336 8.01 -31.01 6.01
C LEU A 336 7.39 -29.84 6.77
N LEU A 337 6.81 -30.11 7.94
CA LEU A 337 6.22 -29.08 8.79
C LEU A 337 7.27 -28.14 9.39
N THR A 338 8.49 -28.63 9.62
CA THR A 338 9.60 -27.76 10.05
C THR A 338 9.99 -26.82 8.91
N GLY A 339 10.14 -27.33 7.68
CA GLY A 339 10.37 -26.51 6.49
C GLY A 339 9.29 -25.45 6.27
N TYR A 340 8.01 -25.82 6.44
CA TYR A 340 6.89 -24.86 6.42
C TYR A 340 7.10 -23.69 7.39
N VAL A 341 7.42 -23.99 8.66
CA VAL A 341 7.62 -22.98 9.69
C VAL A 341 8.86 -22.12 9.40
N GLU A 342 9.99 -22.73 9.04
CA GLU A 342 11.22 -22.00 8.73
C GLU A 342 11.05 -21.07 7.52
N VAL A 343 10.36 -21.52 6.46
CA VAL A 343 10.09 -20.69 5.28
C VAL A 343 9.16 -19.54 5.60
N LEU A 344 8.04 -19.78 6.29
CA LEU A 344 7.06 -18.72 6.54
C LEU A 344 7.53 -17.71 7.59
N ARG A 345 8.34 -18.13 8.58
CA ARG A 345 8.96 -17.19 9.54
C ARG A 345 10.20 -16.51 8.96
N GLY A 346 10.88 -17.16 8.01
CA GLY A 346 12.07 -16.63 7.34
C GLY A 346 11.79 -15.70 6.16
N THR A 347 10.53 -15.57 5.73
CA THR A 347 10.13 -14.72 4.60
C THR A 347 9.17 -13.60 5.04
N PRO A 348 9.29 -12.37 4.50
CA PRO A 348 8.38 -11.28 4.85
C PRO A 348 6.93 -11.58 4.46
N LEU A 349 5.96 -11.19 5.31
CA LEU A 349 4.52 -11.32 5.03
C LEU A 349 4.14 -10.67 3.69
N MET A 350 4.68 -9.49 3.39
CA MET A 350 4.41 -8.78 2.13
C MET A 350 4.78 -9.63 0.90
N LEU A 351 5.93 -10.30 0.93
CA LEU A 351 6.37 -11.18 -0.16
C LEU A 351 5.47 -12.41 -0.28
N GLN A 352 4.99 -12.95 0.84
CA GLN A 352 4.04 -14.07 0.83
C GLN A 352 2.71 -13.67 0.21
N LEU A 353 2.19 -12.47 0.54
CA LEU A 353 0.98 -11.92 -0.07
C LEU A 353 1.15 -11.72 -1.58
N TYR A 354 2.30 -11.18 -2.03
CA TYR A 354 2.60 -11.06 -3.45
C TYR A 354 2.66 -12.42 -4.17
N ALA A 355 3.28 -13.43 -3.56
CA ALA A 355 3.29 -14.76 -4.14
C ALA A 355 1.87 -15.33 -4.28
N ILE A 356 1.03 -15.17 -3.26
CA ILE A 356 -0.35 -15.66 -3.30
C ILE A 356 -1.18 -14.89 -4.34
N PHE A 357 -1.07 -13.57 -4.39
CA PHE A 357 -1.95 -12.73 -5.22
C PHE A 357 -1.49 -12.62 -6.68
N PHE A 358 -0.19 -12.48 -6.94
CA PHE A 358 0.34 -12.25 -8.29
C PHE A 358 0.92 -13.50 -8.96
N LEU A 359 1.42 -14.49 -8.19
CA LEU A 359 2.05 -15.69 -8.79
C LEU A 359 1.06 -16.85 -8.98
N LEU A 360 0.13 -17.10 -8.05
CA LEU A 360 -0.88 -18.17 -8.20
C LEU A 360 -1.75 -18.03 -9.46
N PRO A 361 -2.16 -16.82 -9.91
CA PRO A 361 -2.87 -16.69 -11.18
C PRO A 361 -2.10 -17.23 -12.39
N LYS A 362 -0.75 -17.19 -12.37
CA LYS A 362 0.08 -17.69 -13.47
C LYS A 362 0.02 -19.22 -13.63
N ILE A 363 -0.44 -19.94 -12.60
CA ILE A 363 -0.69 -21.39 -12.64
C ILE A 363 -2.19 -21.72 -12.68
N GLY A 364 -3.05 -20.74 -13.00
CA GLY A 364 -4.50 -20.92 -13.16
C GLY A 364 -5.31 -20.80 -11.87
N LEU A 365 -4.70 -20.43 -10.74
CA LEU A 365 -5.38 -20.24 -9.46
C LEU A 365 -5.46 -18.75 -9.10
N ALA A 366 -6.48 -18.07 -9.63
CA ALA A 366 -6.73 -16.68 -9.29
C ALA A 366 -7.61 -16.55 -8.04
N LEU A 367 -7.09 -15.90 -7.00
CA LEU A 367 -7.81 -15.63 -5.77
C LEU A 367 -8.24 -14.15 -5.71
N PRO A 368 -9.48 -13.85 -5.28
CA PRO A 368 -9.85 -12.48 -4.92
C PRO A 368 -8.91 -11.93 -3.83
N ALA A 369 -8.65 -10.62 -3.85
CA ALA A 369 -7.74 -9.94 -2.93
C ALA A 369 -8.04 -10.24 -1.45
N LEU A 370 -9.32 -10.22 -1.06
CA LEU A 370 -9.75 -10.54 0.30
C LEU A 370 -9.37 -11.97 0.72
N ALA A 371 -9.56 -12.95 -0.18
CA ALA A 371 -9.21 -14.34 0.10
C ALA A 371 -7.69 -14.53 0.18
N ALA A 372 -6.94 -13.91 -0.73
CA ALA A 372 -5.48 -13.92 -0.72
C ALA A 372 -4.92 -13.32 0.59
N ALA A 373 -5.50 -12.20 1.05
CA ALA A 373 -5.14 -11.56 2.31
C ALA A 373 -5.43 -12.46 3.53
N ILE A 374 -6.64 -13.02 3.62
CA ILE A 374 -7.02 -13.92 4.73
C ILE A 374 -6.11 -15.15 4.77
N ILE A 375 -5.86 -15.78 3.63
CA ILE A 375 -5.01 -16.96 3.52
C ILE A 375 -3.56 -16.60 3.85
N GLY A 376 -3.02 -15.52 3.29
CA GLY A 376 -1.63 -15.11 3.53
C GLY A 376 -1.37 -14.76 4.99
N LEU A 377 -2.26 -13.97 5.62
CA LEU A 377 -2.20 -13.67 7.05
C LEU A 377 -2.31 -14.95 7.88
N ALA A 378 -3.26 -15.84 7.56
CA ALA A 378 -3.46 -17.08 8.30
C ALA A 378 -2.25 -18.02 8.22
N LEU A 379 -1.69 -18.21 7.02
CA LEU A 379 -0.52 -19.06 6.82
C LEU A 379 0.69 -18.48 7.57
N ASN A 380 0.96 -17.19 7.41
CA ASN A 380 2.08 -16.54 8.09
C ASN A 380 1.99 -16.70 9.61
N TYR A 381 0.87 -16.27 10.20
CA TYR A 381 0.67 -16.33 11.64
C TYR A 381 0.57 -17.77 12.17
N SER A 382 0.07 -18.72 11.39
CA SER A 382 0.04 -20.13 11.82
C SER A 382 1.44 -20.69 12.13
N ALA A 383 2.48 -20.21 11.44
CA ALA A 383 3.84 -20.64 11.70
C ALA A 383 4.34 -20.13 13.07
N TYR A 384 4.03 -18.88 13.42
CA TYR A 384 4.33 -18.29 14.73
C TYR A 384 3.54 -18.96 15.85
N GLU A 385 2.22 -19.09 15.65
CA GLU A 385 1.30 -19.80 16.56
C GLU A 385 1.78 -21.23 16.84
N SER A 386 2.25 -21.94 15.80
CA SER A 386 2.77 -23.31 15.97
C SER A 386 3.96 -23.39 16.94
N GLU A 387 4.82 -22.38 16.96
CA GLU A 387 5.96 -22.33 17.87
C GLU A 387 5.54 -21.98 19.29
N ILE A 388 4.56 -21.07 19.44
CA ILE A 388 3.95 -20.75 20.74
C ILE A 388 3.33 -22.02 21.34
N TYR A 389 2.51 -22.74 20.58
CA TYR A 389 1.91 -24.00 21.05
C TYR A 389 2.95 -25.05 21.38
N ARG A 390 3.98 -25.21 20.54
CA ARG A 390 5.06 -26.16 20.77
C ARG A 390 5.85 -25.83 22.03
N ALA A 391 6.11 -24.54 22.29
CA ALA A 391 6.79 -24.07 23.50
C ALA A 391 5.91 -24.29 24.74
N GLY A 392 4.63 -23.92 24.69
CA GLY A 392 3.69 -24.10 25.80
C GLY A 392 3.46 -25.56 26.17
N LEU A 393 3.34 -26.45 25.18
CA LEU A 393 3.22 -27.89 25.41
C LEU A 393 4.48 -28.51 26.04
N LYS A 394 5.67 -27.98 25.71
CA LYS A 394 6.94 -28.43 26.30
C LYS A 394 7.24 -27.79 27.66
N ALA A 395 6.59 -26.69 28.00
CA ALA A 395 6.83 -25.95 29.24
C ALA A 395 6.24 -26.65 30.47
N VAL A 396 5.22 -27.50 30.30
CA VAL A 396 4.65 -28.27 31.41
C VAL A 396 5.59 -29.43 31.79
N PRO A 397 6.08 -29.52 33.05
CA PRO A 397 7.02 -30.57 33.46
C PRO A 397 6.44 -31.98 33.28
N LEU A 398 7.22 -32.89 32.69
CA LEU A 398 6.82 -34.29 32.46
C LEU A 398 6.37 -35.01 33.74
N GLY A 399 6.98 -34.69 34.89
CA GLY A 399 6.63 -35.28 36.18
C GLY A 399 5.18 -35.07 36.59
N GLN A 400 4.51 -34.00 36.12
CA GLN A 400 3.08 -33.83 36.38
C GLN A 400 2.21 -34.81 35.59
N PHE A 401 2.62 -35.14 34.37
CA PHE A 401 1.94 -36.14 33.56
C PHE A 401 2.13 -37.54 34.17
N GLU A 402 3.35 -37.86 34.62
CA GLU A 402 3.66 -39.13 35.30
C GLU A 402 2.93 -39.27 36.64
N ALA A 403 2.84 -38.19 37.43
CA ALA A 403 2.07 -38.16 38.67
C ALA A 403 0.57 -38.38 38.42
N ALA A 404 0.01 -37.74 37.40
CA ALA A 404 -1.39 -37.94 37.01
C ALA A 404 -1.68 -39.41 36.67
N LEU A 405 -0.82 -40.04 35.85
CA LEU A 405 -0.94 -41.46 35.53
C LEU A 405 -0.80 -42.35 36.78
N SER A 406 0.08 -41.99 37.72
CA SER A 406 0.28 -42.72 38.98
C SER A 406 -0.93 -42.63 39.93
N LEU A 407 -1.70 -41.55 39.85
CA LEU A 407 -2.98 -41.37 40.57
C LEU A 407 -4.17 -42.08 39.88
N GLY A 408 -3.92 -42.89 38.85
CA GLY A 408 -4.94 -43.68 38.16
C GLY A 408 -5.69 -42.93 37.06
N LEU A 409 -5.27 -41.71 36.68
CA LEU A 409 -5.83 -41.02 35.52
C LEU A 409 -5.40 -41.75 34.24
N THR A 410 -6.33 -41.94 33.32
CA THR A 410 -6.00 -42.37 31.95
C THR A 410 -5.20 -41.28 31.23
N LYS A 411 -4.44 -41.65 30.19
CA LYS A 411 -3.67 -40.68 29.37
C LYS A 411 -4.53 -39.51 28.89
N TRP A 412 -5.78 -39.77 28.49
CA TRP A 412 -6.70 -38.74 28.04
C TRP A 412 -7.16 -37.83 29.19
N GLN A 413 -7.45 -38.41 30.36
CA GLN A 413 -7.78 -37.62 31.55
C GLN A 413 -6.60 -36.76 32.02
N ALA A 414 -5.37 -37.31 32.00
CA ALA A 414 -4.16 -36.57 32.34
C ALA A 414 -3.91 -35.41 31.35
N LEU A 415 -4.09 -35.65 30.05
CA LEU A 415 -4.01 -34.59 29.04
C LEU A 415 -5.06 -33.50 29.27
N ARG A 416 -6.34 -33.87 29.37
CA ARG A 416 -7.45 -32.90 29.47
C ARG A 416 -7.46 -32.12 30.77
N HIS A 417 -7.18 -32.75 31.90
CA HIS A 417 -7.35 -32.12 33.22
C HIS A 417 -6.06 -31.55 33.80
N VAL A 418 -4.88 -32.01 33.35
CA VAL A 418 -3.60 -31.57 33.90
C VAL A 418 -2.81 -30.79 32.86
N LEU A 419 -2.47 -31.41 31.73
CA LEU A 419 -1.53 -30.83 30.77
C LEU A 419 -2.11 -29.65 29.98
N VAL A 420 -3.29 -29.83 29.37
CA VAL A 420 -3.91 -28.83 28.49
C VAL A 420 -4.25 -27.53 29.22
N PRO A 421 -4.90 -27.54 30.41
CA PRO A 421 -5.23 -26.30 31.11
C PRO A 421 -4.00 -25.46 31.46
N GLN A 422 -2.88 -26.11 31.80
CA GLN A 422 -1.62 -25.43 32.10
C GLN A 422 -0.93 -24.92 30.83
N ALA A 423 -0.87 -25.73 29.77
CA ALA A 423 -0.33 -25.30 28.49
C ALA A 423 -1.12 -24.10 27.93
N VAL A 424 -2.45 -24.10 28.03
CA VAL A 424 -3.30 -22.97 27.64
C VAL A 424 -2.94 -21.70 28.42
N ARG A 425 -2.75 -21.78 29.75
CA ARG A 425 -2.32 -20.60 30.54
C ARG A 425 -1.00 -20.00 30.05
N ILE A 426 -0.06 -20.85 29.64
CA ILE A 426 1.26 -20.43 29.13
C ILE A 426 1.14 -19.81 27.73
N VAL A 427 0.25 -20.35 26.89
CA VAL A 427 0.07 -20.00 25.47
C VAL A 427 -0.79 -18.75 25.28
N MET A 428 -1.84 -18.55 26.07
CA MET A 428 -2.84 -17.51 25.81
C MET A 428 -2.27 -16.07 25.75
N PRO A 429 -1.34 -15.66 26.63
CA PRO A 429 -0.76 -14.31 26.55
C PRO A 429 -0.06 -14.01 25.20
N PRO A 430 0.90 -14.83 24.72
CA PRO A 430 1.53 -14.58 23.42
C PRO A 430 0.56 -14.71 22.24
N VAL A 431 -0.40 -15.63 22.26
CA VAL A 431 -1.45 -15.73 21.21
C VAL A 431 -2.26 -14.43 21.12
N THR A 432 -2.63 -13.83 22.25
CA THR A 432 -3.39 -12.58 22.22
C THR A 432 -2.53 -11.40 21.74
N SER A 433 -1.24 -11.40 22.07
CA SER A 433 -0.28 -10.44 21.53
C SER A 433 -0.16 -10.57 20.00
N ASP A 434 -0.07 -11.79 19.48
CA ASP A 434 0.00 -12.07 18.04
C ASP A 434 -1.30 -11.69 17.32
N PHE A 435 -2.46 -11.79 17.96
CA PHE A 435 -3.71 -11.24 17.40
C PHE A 435 -3.65 -9.72 17.20
N ILE A 436 -3.12 -8.98 18.19
CA ILE A 436 -2.96 -7.53 18.10
C ILE A 436 -1.92 -7.14 17.04
N ALA A 437 -0.87 -7.96 16.87
CA ALA A 437 0.10 -7.80 15.78
C ALA A 437 -0.56 -8.04 14.41
N LEU A 438 -1.31 -9.13 14.25
CA LEU A 438 -2.02 -9.45 13.00
C LEU A 438 -2.97 -8.33 12.62
N PHE A 439 -3.70 -7.78 13.60
CA PHE A 439 -4.62 -6.66 13.40
C PHE A 439 -3.93 -5.41 12.82
N LYS A 440 -2.65 -5.17 13.15
CA LYS A 440 -1.87 -4.08 12.55
C LYS A 440 -1.29 -4.47 11.19
N ASP A 441 -0.88 -5.73 11.06
CA ASP A 441 -0.32 -6.29 9.83
C ASP A 441 -1.36 -6.41 8.70
N THR A 442 -2.66 -6.26 8.98
CA THR A 442 -3.67 -6.11 7.91
C THR A 442 -3.34 -4.93 6.99
N SER A 443 -2.64 -3.90 7.49
CA SER A 443 -2.19 -2.77 6.67
C SER A 443 -1.25 -3.20 5.53
N VAL A 444 -0.50 -4.29 5.69
CA VAL A 444 0.35 -4.87 4.65
C VAL A 444 -0.49 -5.44 3.50
N CYS A 445 -1.74 -5.84 3.76
CA CYS A 445 -2.65 -6.34 2.71
C CYS A 445 -3.03 -5.25 1.70
N SER A 446 -2.80 -3.97 2.01
CA SER A 446 -2.98 -2.88 1.04
C SER A 446 -2.13 -3.04 -0.22
N ALA A 447 -0.97 -3.71 -0.10
CA ALA A 447 -0.08 -4.02 -1.22
C ALA A 447 -0.71 -4.99 -2.24
N ILE A 448 -1.73 -5.75 -1.84
CA ILE A 448 -2.49 -6.65 -2.73
C ILE A 448 -3.93 -6.16 -2.89
N THR A 449 -4.09 -4.86 -3.08
CA THR A 449 -5.35 -4.17 -3.42
C THR A 449 -6.45 -4.21 -2.35
N VAL A 450 -6.15 -4.61 -1.11
CA VAL A 450 -7.15 -4.61 -0.04
C VAL A 450 -7.25 -3.23 0.59
N ILE A 451 -8.42 -2.59 0.45
CA ILE A 451 -8.68 -1.28 1.05
C ILE A 451 -9.14 -1.45 2.49
N GLU A 452 -8.16 -1.56 3.39
CA GLU A 452 -8.37 -1.45 4.83
C GLU A 452 -8.19 0.00 5.32
N LEU A 453 -8.28 0.22 6.63
CA LEU A 453 -8.30 1.55 7.23
C LEU A 453 -7.09 2.43 6.85
N THR A 454 -5.86 1.91 6.92
CA THR A 454 -4.65 2.68 6.56
C THR A 454 -4.63 3.04 5.07
N LYS A 455 -4.97 2.11 4.19
CA LYS A 455 -5.07 2.38 2.74
C LYS A 455 -6.12 3.42 2.44
N ARG A 456 -7.30 3.34 3.07
CA ARG A 456 -8.37 4.34 2.89
C ARG A 456 -7.91 5.73 3.33
N TYR A 457 -7.17 5.81 4.43
CA TYR A 457 -6.56 7.06 4.88
C TYR A 457 -5.64 7.65 3.81
N SER A 458 -4.67 6.88 3.29
CA SER A 458 -3.75 7.35 2.25
C SER A 458 -4.49 7.94 1.05
N VAL A 459 -5.51 7.24 0.55
CA VAL A 459 -6.31 7.69 -0.60
C VAL A 459 -6.99 9.03 -0.33
N LEU A 460 -7.68 9.14 0.81
CA LEU A 460 -8.43 10.35 1.16
C LEU A 460 -7.50 11.52 1.49
N ALA A 461 -6.36 11.26 2.12
CA ALA A 461 -5.35 12.25 2.44
C ALA A 461 -4.84 12.95 1.18
N LEU A 462 -4.53 12.17 0.14
CA LEU A 462 -4.07 12.69 -1.15
C LEU A 462 -5.16 13.41 -1.93
N SER A 463 -6.34 12.82 -2.01
CA SER A 463 -7.42 13.38 -2.83
C SER A 463 -7.99 14.68 -2.26
N THR A 464 -7.86 14.89 -0.95
CA THR A 464 -8.39 16.09 -0.27
C THR A 464 -7.31 17.10 0.13
N GLY A 465 -6.04 16.67 0.16
CA GLY A 465 -4.92 17.42 0.73
C GLY A 465 -4.95 17.51 2.27
N ARG A 466 -5.85 16.79 2.95
CA ARG A 466 -6.07 16.87 4.41
C ARG A 466 -5.36 15.77 5.17
N ILE A 467 -4.03 15.77 5.06
CA ILE A 467 -3.17 14.68 5.52
C ILE A 467 -3.20 14.55 7.05
N VAL A 468 -3.04 15.67 7.77
CA VAL A 468 -2.93 15.66 9.25
C VAL A 468 -4.28 15.38 9.88
N GLU A 469 -5.34 16.05 9.41
CA GLU A 469 -6.69 15.91 9.97
C GLU A 469 -7.18 14.46 9.82
N LEU A 470 -6.98 13.84 8.66
CA LEU A 470 -7.36 12.46 8.42
C LEU A 470 -6.44 11.46 9.15
N ALA A 471 -5.17 11.80 9.40
CA ALA A 471 -4.27 10.94 10.17
C ALA A 471 -4.74 10.83 11.62
N VAL A 472 -5.13 11.96 12.23
CA VAL A 472 -5.65 11.99 13.61
C VAL A 472 -6.93 11.16 13.72
N VAL A 473 -7.88 11.36 12.80
CA VAL A 473 -9.13 10.57 12.79
C VAL A 473 -8.83 9.07 12.67
N THR A 474 -7.93 8.71 11.75
CA THR A 474 -7.54 7.31 11.51
C THR A 474 -6.84 6.70 12.72
N ALA A 475 -5.93 7.42 13.37
CA ALA A 475 -5.24 6.98 14.58
C ALA A 475 -6.23 6.76 15.73
N VAL A 476 -7.22 7.64 15.91
CA VAL A 476 -8.29 7.46 16.89
C VAL A 476 -9.08 6.20 16.60
N LEU A 477 -9.46 5.93 15.35
CA LEU A 477 -10.16 4.70 14.98
C LEU A 477 -9.34 3.44 15.29
N TYR A 478 -8.05 3.44 14.95
CA TYR A 478 -7.14 2.33 15.32
C TYR A 478 -7.06 2.12 16.83
N LEU A 479 -6.97 3.20 17.61
CA LEU A 479 -6.96 3.11 19.08
C LEU A 479 -8.30 2.59 19.61
N CYS A 480 -9.43 3.08 19.10
CA CYS A 480 -10.75 2.59 19.50
C CYS A 480 -10.95 1.10 19.23
N MET A 481 -10.32 0.56 18.17
CA MET A 481 -10.38 -0.88 17.86
C MET A 481 -9.36 -1.71 18.64
N SER A 482 -8.11 -1.25 18.74
CA SER A 482 -7.02 -2.02 19.37
C SER A 482 -7.00 -1.94 20.90
N TRP A 483 -7.44 -0.84 21.48
CA TRP A 483 -7.43 -0.65 22.95
C TRP A 483 -8.35 -1.65 23.68
N PRO A 484 -9.60 -1.89 23.25
CA PRO A 484 -10.44 -2.93 23.84
C PRO A 484 -9.80 -4.32 23.78
N LEU A 485 -9.12 -4.66 22.68
CA LEU A 485 -8.41 -5.92 22.53
C LEU A 485 -7.25 -6.05 23.52
N ALA A 486 -6.49 -4.98 23.71
CA ALA A 486 -5.41 -4.94 24.70
C ALA A 486 -5.93 -5.00 26.15
N LEU A 487 -7.11 -4.44 26.44
CA LEU A 487 -7.76 -4.60 27.75
C LEU A 487 -8.25 -6.04 27.96
N LEU A 488 -8.85 -6.65 26.93
CA LEU A 488 -9.30 -8.03 26.97
C LEU A 488 -8.14 -9.00 27.18
N SER A 489 -7.00 -8.78 26.51
CA SER A 489 -5.75 -9.53 26.73
C SER A 489 -5.32 -9.51 28.19
N ARG A 490 -5.16 -8.30 28.75
CA ARG A 490 -4.74 -8.10 30.14
C ARG A 490 -5.72 -8.70 31.14
N TRP A 491 -7.01 -8.65 30.83
CA TRP A 491 -8.03 -9.29 31.65
C TRP A 491 -7.90 -10.82 31.62
N PHE A 492 -7.71 -11.43 30.44
CA PHE A 492 -7.48 -12.86 30.32
C PHE A 492 -6.20 -13.29 31.05
N GLU A 493 -5.10 -12.56 30.87
CA GLU A 493 -3.83 -12.76 31.60
C GLU A 493 -4.06 -12.73 33.12
N SER A 494 -4.72 -11.69 33.64
CA SER A 494 -4.96 -11.55 35.09
C SER A 494 -5.84 -12.67 35.69
N ARG A 495 -6.72 -13.29 34.88
CA ARG A 495 -7.53 -14.44 35.32
C ARG A 495 -6.76 -15.75 35.28
N LEU A 496 -5.79 -15.87 34.39
CA LEU A 496 -4.96 -17.07 34.23
C LEU A 496 -3.80 -17.09 35.24
N ASP A 497 -3.31 -15.91 35.65
CA ASP A 497 -2.21 -15.71 36.61
C ASP A 497 -2.64 -15.76 38.09
N ARG A 498 -3.94 -15.84 38.39
CA ARG A 498 -4.36 -16.05 39.79
C ARG A 498 -3.74 -17.37 40.28
N PRO A 499 -2.93 -17.34 41.35
CA PRO A 499 -2.52 -18.57 42.02
C PRO A 499 -3.80 -19.35 42.30
N ALA A 500 -3.78 -20.66 42.09
CA ALA A 500 -4.74 -21.48 42.81
C ALA A 500 -4.44 -21.20 44.28
N ASP A 501 -5.27 -20.38 44.93
CA ASP A 501 -5.26 -20.26 46.38
C ASP A 501 -5.49 -21.67 46.89
N GLY A 502 -4.38 -22.31 47.27
CA GLY A 502 -4.37 -23.59 47.95
C GLY A 502 -5.17 -23.38 49.22
N GLY A 503 -6.26 -24.14 49.34
CA GLY A 503 -7.06 -24.18 50.55
C GLY A 503 -6.16 -24.41 51.76
N SER A 504 -6.30 -23.50 52.72
CA SER A 504 -5.98 -23.73 54.13
C SER A 504 -6.85 -24.82 54.70
#